data_AF-A0A316HN07-F1
#
_entry.id   AF-A0A316HN07-F1
#
_cell.length_a   1.000
_cell.length_b   1.000
_cell.length_c   1.000
_cell.angle_alpha   90.00
_cell.angle_beta   90.00
_cell.angle_gamma   90.00
#
_symmetry.space_group_name_H-M   'P 1'
#
loop_
_entity.id
_entity.type
_entity.pdbx_description
1 polymer ?
#
loop_
_entity_poly.entity_id
_entity_poly.type
_entity_poly.pdbx_seq_one_letter_code
_entity_poly.pdbx_strand_id
1 'polypeptide(L)'
;MSFSFRGGGAAVGVRVAAGAGHVLRWLFWVPLQLALLWALYVAVRYHHAEHRLYVWLRGEPDAPAWSARAGRGLDLAAYRMDIAGRRIAGAENLSGLAWDAQRDQLVAVLNRPATLLLLDREGAVQARHRLRGFADTEAVAALGDGWYVVSEEGRAQLALFRLPAEGNEVAHAQAVVLNLDLADGHDGNAGFEGLGYDAAGDVLYVAKEHSPTRLYEVRGLAALRDHGALRGLSIRDRSELLAPMRPSDDLSSVEFDPRSGHLLLLSDEGQRVMEVTRDGVAVSQRLLDGSRTGEPPLAQAEGAAIDGHGTLYVVSEPDRFYRLRPAGG
;
A
#
# COMPACT_ATOMS: atom_id res chain seq x y z
N MET A 1 -68.92 -65.02 -41.60
CA MET A 1 -67.86 -65.06 -42.63
C MET A 1 -67.90 -63.74 -43.38
N SER A 2 -67.01 -62.81 -43.04
CA SER A 2 -66.61 -61.66 -43.86
C SER A 2 -65.58 -60.87 -43.04
N PHE A 3 -64.31 -61.06 -43.40
CA PHE A 3 -63.21 -60.19 -43.01
C PHE A 3 -62.96 -59.23 -44.16
N SER A 4 -62.85 -57.93 -43.88
CA SER A 4 -61.99 -57.03 -44.66
C SER A 4 -61.67 -55.73 -43.90
N PHE A 5 -60.37 -55.63 -43.57
CA PHE A 5 -59.48 -54.46 -43.48
C PHE A 5 -59.89 -53.17 -42.75
N ARG A 6 -59.11 -52.86 -41.69
CA ARG A 6 -58.15 -51.75 -41.68
C ARG A 6 -57.21 -51.87 -40.47
N GLY A 7 -55.99 -52.36 -40.71
CA GLY A 7 -54.92 -52.33 -39.73
C GLY A 7 -54.42 -50.89 -39.54
N GLY A 8 -54.64 -50.34 -38.36
CA GLY A 8 -54.08 -49.08 -37.92
C GLY A 8 -52.58 -49.24 -37.64
N GLY A 9 -51.78 -48.42 -38.31
CA GLY A 9 -50.37 -48.19 -37.98
C GLY A 9 -50.15 -46.69 -37.92
N ALA A 10 -50.45 -46.07 -36.79
CA ALA A 10 -50.02 -44.69 -36.54
C ALA A 10 -48.51 -44.72 -36.26
N ALA A 11 -47.71 -44.25 -37.22
CA ALA A 11 -46.32 -43.98 -36.99
C ALA A 11 -46.19 -42.80 -36.01
N VAL A 12 -45.87 -43.09 -34.74
CA VAL A 12 -45.49 -42.06 -33.77
C VAL A 12 -44.07 -41.62 -34.11
N GLY A 13 -43.95 -40.57 -34.92
CA GLY A 13 -42.69 -39.88 -35.14
C GLY A 13 -42.28 -39.12 -33.89
N VAL A 14 -41.33 -39.66 -33.12
CA VAL A 14 -40.65 -38.88 -32.08
C VAL A 14 -39.73 -37.88 -32.78
N ARG A 15 -40.19 -36.63 -32.91
CA ARG A 15 -39.30 -35.50 -33.23
C ARG A 15 -38.47 -35.20 -31.98
N VAL A 16 -37.21 -35.63 -31.97
CA VAL A 16 -36.23 -35.11 -31.01
C VAL A 16 -36.04 -33.63 -31.33
N ALA A 17 -36.39 -32.75 -30.38
CA ALA A 17 -36.26 -31.32 -30.54
C ALA A 17 -34.79 -30.94 -30.79
N ALA A 18 -34.50 -30.40 -31.97
CA ALA A 18 -33.20 -29.87 -32.36
C ALA A 18 -32.87 -28.52 -31.67
N GLY A 19 -33.11 -28.42 -30.36
CA GLY A 19 -32.91 -27.22 -29.54
C GLY A 19 -31.82 -27.33 -28.48
N ALA A 20 -31.40 -28.56 -28.11
CA ALA A 20 -30.49 -28.78 -27.00
C ALA A 20 -29.03 -28.35 -27.28
N GLY A 21 -28.59 -28.39 -28.54
CA GLY A 21 -27.20 -28.07 -28.92
C GLY A 21 -26.84 -26.58 -28.84
N HIS A 22 -27.82 -25.68 -29.02
CA HIS A 22 -27.59 -24.24 -28.89
C HIS A 22 -27.49 -23.82 -27.42
N VAL A 23 -28.39 -24.31 -26.56
CA VAL A 23 -28.37 -24.00 -25.11
C VAL A 23 -27.11 -24.53 -24.44
N LEU A 24 -26.64 -25.73 -24.82
CA LEU A 24 -25.42 -26.34 -24.27
C LEU A 24 -24.13 -25.59 -24.70
N ARG A 25 -24.13 -24.93 -25.87
CA ARG A 25 -23.01 -24.08 -26.30
C ARG A 25 -22.92 -22.79 -25.48
N TRP A 26 -24.05 -22.13 -25.17
CA TRP A 26 -24.04 -20.92 -24.33
C TRP A 26 -23.54 -21.19 -22.91
N LEU A 27 -23.84 -22.38 -22.35
CA LEU A 27 -23.34 -22.80 -21.04
C LEU A 27 -21.81 -22.92 -20.96
N PHE A 28 -21.11 -23.06 -22.09
CA PHE A 28 -19.65 -23.12 -22.13
C PHE A 28 -19.00 -21.78 -22.54
N TRP A 29 -19.58 -21.09 -23.53
CA TRP A 29 -19.00 -19.86 -24.07
C TRP A 29 -19.17 -18.66 -23.14
N VAL A 30 -20.28 -18.55 -22.41
CA VAL A 30 -20.51 -17.46 -21.46
C VAL A 30 -19.50 -17.48 -20.30
N PRO A 31 -19.30 -18.59 -19.56
CA PRO A 31 -18.31 -18.61 -18.48
C PRO A 31 -16.88 -18.43 -19.00
N LEU A 32 -16.55 -18.91 -20.21
CA LEU A 32 -15.25 -18.67 -20.82
C LEU A 32 -15.02 -17.18 -21.13
N GLN A 33 -16.03 -16.49 -21.67
CA GLN A 33 -15.98 -15.05 -21.93
C GLN A 33 -15.86 -14.26 -20.63
N LEU A 34 -16.62 -14.63 -19.59
CA LEU A 34 -16.52 -14.01 -18.27
C LEU A 34 -15.14 -14.23 -17.64
N ALA A 35 -14.58 -15.44 -17.74
CA ALA A 35 -13.23 -15.74 -17.27
C ALA A 35 -12.17 -14.93 -18.03
N LEU A 36 -12.32 -14.76 -19.35
CA LEU A 36 -11.42 -13.95 -20.17
C LEU A 36 -11.52 -12.46 -19.82
N LEU A 37 -12.73 -11.93 -19.65
CA LEU A 37 -12.95 -10.54 -19.23
C LEU A 37 -12.40 -10.30 -17.83
N TRP A 38 -12.55 -11.27 -16.93
CA TRP A 38 -11.98 -11.20 -15.58
C TRP A 38 -10.45 -11.25 -15.62
N ALA A 39 -9.85 -12.15 -16.41
CA ALA A 39 -8.40 -12.19 -16.60
C ALA A 39 -7.86 -10.90 -17.22
N LEU A 40 -8.58 -10.31 -18.19
CA LEU A 40 -8.24 -9.02 -18.77
C LEU A 40 -8.34 -7.88 -17.73
N TYR A 41 -9.41 -7.85 -16.93
CA TYR A 41 -9.57 -6.89 -15.85
C TYR A 41 -8.43 -6.98 -14.84
N VAL A 42 -8.10 -8.19 -14.38
CA VAL A 42 -6.97 -8.44 -13.47
C VAL A 42 -5.65 -8.00 -14.10
N ALA A 43 -5.43 -8.30 -15.39
CA ALA A 43 -4.22 -7.87 -16.08
C ALA A 43 -4.13 -6.34 -16.22
N VAL A 44 -5.23 -5.66 -16.55
CA VAL A 44 -5.30 -4.20 -16.64
C VAL A 44 -4.94 -3.57 -15.30
N ARG A 45 -5.59 -4.00 -14.21
CA ARG A 45 -5.34 -3.53 -12.84
C ARG A 45 -3.92 -3.82 -12.38
N TYR A 46 -3.46 -5.07 -12.52
CA TYR A 46 -2.10 -5.47 -12.14
C TYR A 46 -1.03 -4.63 -12.85
N HIS A 47 -1.26 -4.30 -14.12
CA HIS A 47 -0.34 -3.47 -14.89
C HIS A 47 -0.61 -1.97 -14.80
N HIS A 48 -1.62 -1.50 -14.06
CA HIS A 48 -2.01 -0.08 -14.00
C HIS A 48 -2.21 0.55 -15.40
N ALA A 49 -2.69 -0.25 -16.35
CA ALA A 49 -2.73 0.15 -17.76
C ALA A 49 -3.73 1.28 -18.03
N GLU A 50 -4.83 1.31 -17.26
CA GLU A 50 -5.85 2.34 -17.27
C GLU A 50 -5.32 3.68 -16.77
N HIS A 51 -4.52 3.69 -15.71
CA HIS A 51 -3.95 4.91 -15.14
C HIS A 51 -2.94 5.52 -16.12
N ARG A 52 -2.07 4.70 -16.72
CA ARG A 52 -1.16 5.17 -17.78
C ARG A 52 -1.89 5.73 -18.99
N LEU A 53 -2.98 5.08 -19.42
CA LEU A 53 -3.80 5.58 -20.52
C LEU A 53 -4.47 6.92 -20.16
N TYR A 54 -4.95 7.06 -18.92
CA TYR A 54 -5.53 8.31 -18.41
C TYR A 54 -4.51 9.45 -18.43
N VAL A 55 -3.32 9.24 -17.87
CA VAL A 55 -2.21 10.20 -17.89
C VAL A 55 -1.85 10.61 -19.31
N TRP A 56 -1.72 9.63 -20.23
CA TRP A 56 -1.40 9.89 -21.63
C TRP A 56 -2.49 10.73 -22.33
N LEU A 57 -3.77 10.43 -22.07
CA LEU A 57 -4.91 11.17 -22.64
C LEU A 57 -5.02 12.60 -22.08
N ARG A 58 -4.75 12.78 -20.79
CA ARG A 58 -4.77 14.10 -20.12
C ARG A 58 -3.55 14.95 -20.46
N GLY A 59 -2.47 14.34 -20.95
CA GLY A 59 -1.20 15.03 -21.16
C GLY A 59 -0.61 15.55 -19.86
N GLU A 60 -0.85 14.86 -18.75
CA GLU A 60 -0.28 15.27 -17.46
C GLU A 60 1.26 15.21 -17.54
N PRO A 61 1.96 16.26 -17.10
CA PRO A 61 3.40 16.32 -17.23
C PRO A 61 4.07 15.16 -16.48
N ASP A 62 5.10 14.59 -17.11
CA ASP A 62 5.89 13.51 -16.53
C ASP A 62 6.81 14.01 -15.41
N ALA A 63 6.21 14.41 -14.27
CA ALA A 63 6.86 14.95 -13.07
C ALA A 63 7.67 16.26 -13.31
N PRO A 64 7.93 17.07 -12.27
CA PRO A 64 8.64 18.33 -12.41
C PRO A 64 10.11 18.15 -12.81
N ALA A 65 10.72 19.24 -13.32
CA ALA A 65 12.15 19.26 -13.62
C ALA A 65 12.97 19.00 -12.34
N TRP A 66 13.66 17.85 -12.30
CA TRP A 66 14.48 17.44 -11.15
C TRP A 66 15.57 18.45 -10.86
N SER A 67 15.71 18.84 -9.60
CA SER A 67 16.78 19.76 -9.22
C SER A 67 18.07 18.98 -8.91
N ALA A 68 19.03 18.99 -9.83
CA ALA A 68 20.40 18.54 -9.56
C ALA A 68 21.10 19.38 -8.44
N ARG A 69 20.47 20.48 -8.02
CA ARG A 69 20.89 21.36 -6.92
C ARG A 69 20.51 20.85 -5.52
N ALA A 70 19.68 19.81 -5.40
CA ALA A 70 19.20 19.34 -4.10
C ALA A 70 20.25 18.62 -3.21
N GLY A 71 21.50 18.45 -3.67
CA GLY A 71 22.55 17.84 -2.83
C GLY A 71 22.30 16.36 -2.56
N ARG A 72 22.71 15.86 -1.37
CA ARG A 72 22.83 14.44 -0.90
C ARG A 72 21.56 13.57 -0.98
N GLY A 73 20.88 13.52 -2.12
CA GLY A 73 19.73 12.66 -2.34
C GLY A 73 20.09 11.21 -2.66
N LEU A 74 19.08 10.36 -2.77
CA LEU A 74 19.24 8.92 -2.99
C LEU A 74 19.70 8.56 -4.41
N ASP A 75 19.37 9.40 -5.40
CA ASP A 75 19.37 9.02 -6.82
C ASP A 75 18.53 7.76 -7.07
N LEU A 76 17.23 7.86 -6.76
CA LEU A 76 16.27 6.77 -6.90
C LEU A 76 16.20 6.17 -8.32
N ALA A 77 16.64 6.90 -9.35
CA ALA A 77 16.69 6.37 -10.71
C ALA A 77 17.72 5.24 -10.88
N ALA A 78 18.77 5.23 -10.05
CA ALA A 78 19.79 4.20 -10.03
C ALA A 78 19.38 2.94 -9.26
N TYR A 79 18.27 2.96 -8.51
CA TYR A 79 17.86 1.83 -7.69
C TYR A 79 17.39 0.64 -8.55
N ARG A 80 17.75 -0.57 -8.12
CA ARG A 80 17.39 -1.85 -8.76
C ARG A 80 16.89 -2.83 -7.71
N MET A 81 15.94 -3.68 -8.10
CA MET A 81 15.41 -4.74 -7.24
C MET A 81 16.41 -5.89 -7.14
N ASP A 82 16.87 -6.21 -5.93
CA ASP A 82 17.62 -7.44 -5.67
C ASP A 82 16.73 -8.52 -5.05
N ILE A 83 15.65 -8.13 -4.38
CA ILE A 83 14.52 -9.00 -4.03
C ILE A 83 13.29 -8.46 -4.76
N ALA A 84 12.72 -9.27 -5.65
CA ALA A 84 11.56 -8.90 -6.47
C ALA A 84 10.36 -9.81 -6.14
N GLY A 85 9.49 -9.34 -5.23
CA GLY A 85 8.20 -9.99 -4.96
C GLY A 85 8.28 -11.26 -4.10
N ARG A 86 9.21 -11.29 -3.14
CA ARG A 86 9.28 -12.39 -2.16
C ARG A 86 7.96 -12.44 -1.38
N ARG A 87 7.39 -13.63 -1.25
CA ARG A 87 6.22 -13.83 -0.41
C ARG A 87 6.59 -13.79 1.07
N ILE A 88 5.91 -12.94 1.85
CA ILE A 88 6.00 -12.96 3.31
C ILE A 88 5.13 -14.11 3.83
N ALA A 89 5.74 -15.05 4.55
CA ALA A 89 5.04 -16.27 4.96
C ALA A 89 3.86 -15.95 5.90
N GLY A 90 2.66 -16.39 5.53
CA GLY A 90 1.45 -16.22 6.34
C GLY A 90 1.00 -14.77 6.52
N ALA A 91 1.46 -13.86 5.67
CA ALA A 91 0.90 -12.52 5.54
C ALA A 91 -0.24 -12.54 4.51
N GLU A 92 -1.30 -11.80 4.82
CA GLU A 92 -2.42 -11.47 3.95
C GLU A 92 -2.87 -10.05 4.33
N ASN A 93 -3.30 -9.23 3.36
CA ASN A 93 -3.70 -7.82 3.57
C ASN A 93 -2.60 -6.98 4.24
N LEU A 94 -1.45 -6.92 3.58
CA LEU A 94 -0.26 -6.22 4.05
C LEU A 94 -0.37 -4.73 3.71
N SER A 95 -0.55 -3.89 4.72
CA SER A 95 -0.90 -2.48 4.51
C SER A 95 0.24 -1.49 4.77
N GLY A 96 1.18 -1.79 5.67
CA GLY A 96 2.18 -0.80 6.06
C GLY A 96 3.56 -1.39 6.36
N LEU A 97 4.58 -0.56 6.24
CA LEU A 97 5.98 -0.92 6.47
C LEU A 97 6.76 0.26 7.05
N ALA A 98 7.65 0.00 8.00
CA ALA A 98 8.60 0.96 8.55
C ALA A 98 9.92 0.29 8.93
N TRP A 99 10.96 1.10 9.13
CA TRP A 99 12.26 0.67 9.63
C TRP A 99 12.43 1.01 11.13
N ASP A 100 12.68 0.01 11.98
CA ASP A 100 13.14 0.24 13.35
C ASP A 100 14.67 0.26 13.39
N ALA A 101 15.25 1.46 13.31
CA ALA A 101 16.69 1.67 13.32
C ALA A 101 17.38 1.24 14.62
N GLN A 102 16.69 1.23 15.77
CA GLN A 102 17.30 0.79 17.03
C GLN A 102 17.43 -0.73 17.11
N ARG A 103 16.53 -1.46 16.44
CA ARG A 103 16.50 -2.94 16.42
C ARG A 103 17.02 -3.57 15.14
N ASP A 104 17.39 -2.75 14.16
CA ASP A 104 17.90 -3.18 12.85
C ASP A 104 16.95 -4.14 12.13
N GLN A 105 15.65 -3.83 12.15
CA GLN A 105 14.60 -4.69 11.60
C GLN A 105 13.50 -3.88 10.93
N LEU A 106 12.80 -4.53 10.01
CA LEU A 106 11.59 -4.00 9.41
C LEU A 106 10.38 -4.34 10.29
N VAL A 107 9.41 -3.44 10.28
CA VAL A 107 8.13 -3.62 10.97
C VAL A 107 7.02 -3.41 9.97
N ALA A 108 6.17 -4.42 9.82
CA ALA A 108 5.02 -4.35 8.92
C ALA A 108 3.72 -4.53 9.68
N VAL A 109 2.61 -4.07 9.11
CA VAL A 109 1.27 -4.28 9.67
C VAL A 109 0.37 -4.97 8.64
N LEU A 110 -0.45 -5.89 9.13
CA LEU A 110 -1.55 -6.51 8.38
C LEU A 110 -2.86 -5.90 8.88
N ASN A 111 -3.77 -5.49 7.99
CA ASN A 111 -5.07 -4.94 8.38
C ASN A 111 -5.94 -6.02 9.05
N ARG A 112 -6.15 -7.17 8.39
CA ARG A 112 -7.13 -8.18 8.83
C ARG A 112 -6.57 -9.62 8.83
N PRO A 113 -6.45 -10.27 10.01
CA PRO A 113 -6.58 -9.70 11.36
C PRO A 113 -5.42 -8.75 11.70
N ALA A 114 -5.71 -7.67 12.43
CA ALA A 114 -4.72 -6.66 12.82
C ALA A 114 -3.51 -7.30 13.51
N THR A 115 -2.36 -7.25 12.84
CA THR A 115 -1.14 -7.96 13.26
C THR A 115 0.09 -7.15 12.89
N LEU A 116 0.99 -6.94 13.85
CA LEU A 116 2.31 -6.39 13.58
C LEU A 116 3.30 -7.53 13.35
N LEU A 117 4.07 -7.45 12.27
CA LEU A 117 5.12 -8.38 11.91
C LEU A 117 6.47 -7.71 12.12
N LEU A 118 7.40 -8.42 12.75
CA LEU A 118 8.82 -8.06 12.73
C LEU A 118 9.49 -8.89 11.64
N LEU A 119 10.16 -8.22 10.69
CA LEU A 119 10.82 -8.83 9.54
C LEU A 119 12.31 -8.52 9.55
N ASP A 120 13.12 -9.47 9.08
CA ASP A 120 14.51 -9.16 8.72
C ASP A 120 14.60 -8.40 7.38
N ARG A 121 15.82 -8.01 6.99
CA ARG A 121 16.09 -7.28 5.74
C ARG A 121 15.86 -8.12 4.48
N GLU A 122 15.57 -9.41 4.63
CA GLU A 122 15.28 -10.35 3.56
C GLU A 122 13.77 -10.62 3.44
N GLY A 123 12.93 -10.02 4.30
CA GLY A 123 11.49 -10.19 4.33
C GLY A 123 11.04 -11.47 5.04
N ALA A 124 11.90 -12.09 5.85
CA ALA A 124 11.54 -13.25 6.66
C ALA A 124 10.96 -12.82 8.02
N VAL A 125 9.85 -13.46 8.41
CA VAL A 125 9.13 -13.10 9.64
C VAL A 125 9.87 -13.64 10.86
N GLN A 126 10.32 -12.73 11.71
CA GLN A 126 11.03 -12.99 12.97
C GLN A 126 10.04 -13.13 14.14
N ALA A 127 9.02 -12.27 14.19
CA ALA A 127 7.99 -12.31 15.22
C ALA A 127 6.64 -11.81 14.68
N ARG A 128 5.56 -12.19 15.38
CA ARG A 128 4.20 -11.73 15.11
C ARG A 128 3.56 -11.28 16.41
N HIS A 129 2.98 -10.09 16.40
CA HIS A 129 2.23 -9.54 17.53
C HIS A 129 0.81 -9.24 17.10
N ARG A 130 -0.16 -9.97 17.65
CA ARG A 130 -1.58 -9.69 17.42
C ARG A 130 -1.95 -8.35 18.05
N LEU A 131 -2.58 -7.47 17.27
CA LEU A 131 -3.05 -6.18 17.74
C LEU A 131 -4.53 -6.31 18.13
N ARG A 132 -4.78 -6.82 19.35
CA ARG A 132 -6.15 -7.11 19.81
C ARG A 132 -6.94 -5.83 20.06
N GLY A 133 -8.06 -5.69 19.34
CA GLY A 133 -8.97 -4.55 19.49
C GLY A 133 -8.61 -3.34 18.62
N PHE A 134 -7.47 -3.40 17.95
CA PHE A 134 -7.16 -2.52 16.83
C PHE A 134 -8.02 -2.93 15.63
N ALA A 135 -8.37 -1.98 14.78
CA ALA A 135 -9.17 -2.22 13.59
C ALA A 135 -8.70 -1.33 12.45
N ASP A 136 -8.72 -1.86 11.23
CA ASP A 136 -8.39 -1.09 10.01
C ASP A 136 -6.99 -0.47 10.09
N THR A 137 -6.01 -1.30 10.48
CA THR A 137 -4.64 -0.85 10.63
C THR A 137 -3.96 -0.80 9.27
N GLU A 138 -3.71 0.41 8.77
CA GLU A 138 -3.17 0.61 7.43
C GLU A 138 -1.68 0.94 7.46
N ALA A 139 -1.26 1.85 8.34
CA ALA A 139 0.12 2.30 8.40
C ALA A 139 0.82 1.93 9.71
N VAL A 140 2.15 1.92 9.71
CA VAL A 140 2.97 1.77 10.91
C VAL A 140 4.21 2.66 10.84
N ALA A 141 4.63 3.22 11.97
CA ALA A 141 5.96 3.84 12.10
C ALA A 141 6.63 3.45 13.42
N ALA A 142 7.95 3.32 13.41
CA ALA A 142 8.77 3.09 14.60
C ALA A 142 9.13 4.43 15.25
N LEU A 143 8.74 4.63 16.51
CA LEU A 143 8.97 5.87 17.26
C LEU A 143 10.25 5.84 18.12
N GLY A 144 10.98 4.72 18.09
CA GLY A 144 12.11 4.46 18.99
C GLY A 144 11.68 3.96 20.37
N ASP A 145 12.65 3.44 21.13
CA ASP A 145 12.51 2.91 22.50
C ASP A 145 11.48 1.77 22.65
N GLY A 146 11.20 1.09 21.54
CA GLY A 146 10.21 0.01 21.43
C GLY A 146 8.78 0.48 21.25
N TRP A 147 8.59 1.77 21.01
CA TRP A 147 7.30 2.35 20.68
C TRP A 147 7.06 2.35 19.18
N TYR A 148 5.81 2.09 18.85
CA TYR A 148 5.28 2.09 17.51
C TYR A 148 4.00 2.89 17.50
N VAL A 149 3.65 3.41 16.34
CA VAL A 149 2.35 3.99 16.05
C VAL A 149 1.76 3.29 14.85
N VAL A 150 0.46 3.03 14.90
CA VAL A 150 -0.32 2.60 13.74
C VAL A 150 -1.45 3.59 13.49
N SER A 151 -1.85 3.73 12.23
CA SER A 151 -3.14 4.35 11.90
C SER A 151 -4.27 3.33 12.07
N GLU A 152 -5.46 3.82 12.39
CA GLU A 152 -6.71 3.06 12.30
C GLU A 152 -7.66 3.85 11.40
N GLU A 153 -7.73 3.51 10.10
CA GLU A 153 -8.47 4.25 9.07
C GLU A 153 -9.92 4.48 9.51
N GLY A 154 -10.67 3.40 9.76
CA GLY A 154 -12.08 3.48 10.13
C GLY A 154 -12.38 4.23 11.44
N ARG A 155 -11.36 4.57 12.23
CA ARG A 155 -11.48 5.36 13.47
C ARG A 155 -10.86 6.75 13.38
N ALA A 156 -10.20 7.10 12.26
CA ALA A 156 -9.50 8.37 12.08
C ALA A 156 -8.55 8.72 13.25
N GLN A 157 -7.80 7.74 13.74
CA GLN A 157 -6.92 7.92 14.90
C GLN A 157 -5.57 7.26 14.71
N LEU A 158 -4.61 7.71 15.50
CA LEU A 158 -3.31 7.08 15.67
C LEU A 158 -3.28 6.35 17.02
N ALA A 159 -2.84 5.11 17.02
CA ALA A 159 -2.68 4.31 18.24
C ALA A 159 -1.19 4.05 18.50
N LEU A 160 -0.66 4.67 19.54
CA LEU A 160 0.72 4.51 19.97
C LEU A 160 0.81 3.42 21.03
N PHE A 161 1.72 2.47 20.87
CA PHE A 161 1.89 1.38 21.82
C PHE A 161 3.33 0.92 21.88
N ARG A 162 3.66 0.19 22.96
CA ARG A 162 4.94 -0.49 23.10
C ARG A 162 4.74 -1.98 22.89
N LEU A 163 5.65 -2.62 22.16
CA LEU A 163 5.64 -4.08 22.11
C LEU A 163 6.02 -4.64 23.49
N PRO A 164 5.32 -5.69 23.97
CA PRO A 164 5.65 -6.30 25.25
C PRO A 164 6.99 -7.04 25.13
N ALA A 165 7.73 -7.09 26.23
CA ALA A 165 8.98 -7.87 26.29
C ALA A 165 8.73 -9.38 26.20
N GLU A 166 7.56 -9.83 26.66
CA GLU A 166 7.11 -11.22 26.62
C GLU A 166 5.69 -11.31 26.06
N GLY A 167 5.42 -12.36 25.29
CA GLY A 167 4.12 -12.57 24.65
C GLY A 167 4.03 -11.97 23.24
N ASN A 168 2.93 -12.27 22.57
CA ASN A 168 2.72 -11.99 21.15
C ASN A 168 1.40 -11.22 20.91
N GLU A 169 0.96 -10.43 21.88
CA GLU A 169 -0.28 -9.67 21.78
C GLU A 169 -0.14 -8.29 22.43
N VAL A 170 -0.68 -7.27 21.75
CA VAL A 170 -0.84 -5.91 22.27
C VAL A 170 -2.34 -5.62 22.32
N ALA A 171 -2.84 -5.15 23.46
CA ALA A 171 -4.23 -4.76 23.60
C ALA A 171 -4.42 -3.28 23.27
N HIS A 172 -5.42 -2.94 22.46
CA HIS A 172 -5.76 -1.56 22.12
C HIS A 172 -6.01 -0.69 23.36
N ALA A 173 -6.59 -1.26 24.42
CA ALA A 173 -6.80 -0.60 25.71
C ALA A 173 -5.50 -0.16 26.43
N GLN A 174 -4.33 -0.63 25.99
CA GLN A 174 -3.02 -0.22 26.48
C GLN A 174 -2.35 0.85 25.60
N ALA A 175 -2.93 1.15 24.44
CA ALA A 175 -2.41 2.14 23.53
C ALA A 175 -2.77 3.56 24.01
N VAL A 176 -1.88 4.51 23.72
CA VAL A 176 -2.19 5.93 23.78
C VAL A 176 -2.80 6.32 22.44
N VAL A 177 -4.05 6.77 22.47
CA VAL A 177 -4.80 7.11 21.27
C VAL A 177 -4.78 8.62 21.03
N LEU A 178 -4.44 9.01 19.81
CA LEU A 178 -4.53 10.37 19.33
C LEU A 178 -5.56 10.44 18.20
N ASN A 179 -6.70 11.06 18.46
CA ASN A 179 -7.70 11.33 17.44
C ASN A 179 -7.24 12.52 16.60
N LEU A 180 -7.24 12.35 15.28
CA LEU A 180 -6.94 13.42 14.34
C LEU A 180 -8.27 13.96 13.81
N ASP A 181 -8.92 14.80 14.61
CA ASP A 181 -10.13 15.53 14.18
C ASP A 181 -9.72 16.65 13.23
N LEU A 182 -9.56 16.30 11.95
CA LEU A 182 -9.13 17.21 10.90
C LEU A 182 -10.37 17.84 10.26
N ALA A 183 -10.30 19.16 10.06
CA ALA A 183 -11.44 19.99 9.64
C ALA A 183 -12.07 19.64 8.27
N ASP A 184 -11.42 18.79 7.48
CA ASP A 184 -11.82 18.45 6.11
C ASP A 184 -12.95 17.41 6.00
N GLY A 185 -13.53 16.98 7.13
CA GLY A 185 -14.66 16.05 7.15
C GLY A 185 -14.24 14.60 6.91
N HIS A 186 -15.02 13.67 7.47
CA HIS A 186 -14.84 12.24 7.28
C HIS A 186 -15.77 11.79 6.14
N ASP A 187 -15.40 12.05 4.90
CA ASP A 187 -16.01 11.34 3.78
C ASP A 187 -15.51 9.90 3.87
N GLY A 188 -16.38 8.99 4.33
CA GLY A 188 -16.02 7.61 4.66
C GLY A 188 -15.27 6.91 3.52
N ASN A 189 -14.16 6.24 3.86
CA ASN A 189 -13.10 5.67 3.00
C ASN A 189 -12.01 6.65 2.52
N ALA A 190 -11.51 7.50 3.40
CA ALA A 190 -10.30 8.29 3.12
C ALA A 190 -9.45 8.41 4.38
N GLY A 191 -8.93 7.26 4.84
CA GLY A 191 -8.12 7.10 6.03
C GLY A 191 -6.70 7.65 5.97
N PHE A 192 -6.00 7.46 7.08
CA PHE A 192 -4.56 7.71 7.15
C PHE A 192 -3.80 6.45 6.72
N GLU A 193 -3.24 6.47 5.51
CA GLU A 193 -2.69 5.28 4.85
C GLU A 193 -1.16 5.18 4.99
N GLY A 194 -0.48 6.30 5.25
CA GLY A 194 0.99 6.33 5.35
C GLY A 194 1.49 7.01 6.61
N LEU A 195 2.56 6.46 7.19
CA LEU A 195 3.24 7.01 8.36
C LEU A 195 4.76 6.96 8.18
N GLY A 196 5.43 8.08 8.42
CA GLY A 196 6.90 8.18 8.41
C GLY A 196 7.39 9.03 9.57
N TYR A 197 8.47 8.64 10.24
CA TYR A 197 8.91 9.30 11.48
C TYR A 197 10.35 9.81 11.42
N ASP A 198 10.53 11.11 11.59
CA ASP A 198 11.82 11.73 11.91
C ASP A 198 12.05 11.67 13.43
N ALA A 199 12.76 10.63 13.86
CA ALA A 199 13.09 10.42 15.26
C ALA A 199 13.97 11.53 15.86
N ALA A 200 14.82 12.19 15.07
CA ALA A 200 15.68 13.25 15.57
C ALA A 200 14.90 14.56 15.79
N GLY A 201 13.90 14.81 14.95
CA GLY A 201 13.05 16.00 15.01
C GLY A 201 11.77 15.85 15.84
N ASP A 202 11.46 14.65 16.33
CA ASP A 202 10.15 14.25 16.90
C ASP A 202 9.00 14.66 15.98
N VAL A 203 9.05 14.19 14.73
CA VAL A 203 8.07 14.53 13.68
C VAL A 203 7.51 13.27 13.05
N LEU A 204 6.21 13.06 13.22
CA LEU A 204 5.46 12.05 12.47
C LEU A 204 4.77 12.71 11.29
N TYR A 205 5.08 12.23 10.10
CA TYR A 205 4.36 12.54 8.87
C TYR A 205 3.21 11.55 8.73
N VAL A 206 2.01 12.08 8.47
CA VAL A 206 0.79 11.29 8.32
C VAL A 206 0.18 11.59 6.95
N ALA A 207 0.18 10.61 6.08
CA ALA A 207 -0.43 10.69 4.76
C ALA A 207 -1.91 10.31 4.83
N LYS A 208 -2.73 11.04 4.09
CA LYS A 208 -4.11 10.69 3.77
C LYS A 208 -4.18 10.52 2.26
N GLU A 209 -4.54 9.33 1.80
CA GLU A 209 -4.36 8.91 0.42
C GLU A 209 -5.26 9.67 -0.56
N HIS A 210 -6.58 9.73 -0.31
CA HIS A 210 -7.54 10.22 -1.31
C HIS A 210 -8.50 11.32 -0.81
N SER A 211 -8.82 12.27 -1.70
CA SER A 211 -9.93 13.26 -1.65
C SER A 211 -10.12 14.10 -0.36
N PRO A 212 -9.43 15.25 -0.25
CA PRO A 212 -8.16 15.53 -0.92
C PRO A 212 -7.03 14.68 -0.30
N THR A 213 -6.02 14.37 -1.11
CA THR A 213 -4.73 13.87 -0.62
C THR A 213 -4.11 14.93 0.28
N ARG A 214 -3.67 14.52 1.46
CA ARG A 214 -3.10 15.44 2.46
C ARG A 214 -1.86 14.83 3.10
N LEU A 215 -0.97 15.71 3.54
CA LEU A 215 0.16 15.34 4.37
C LEU A 215 0.15 16.18 5.64
N TYR A 216 0.14 15.55 6.79
CA TYR A 216 0.17 16.22 8.08
C TYR A 216 1.48 15.98 8.81
N GLU A 217 1.92 16.99 9.55
CA GLU A 217 3.05 16.93 10.45
C GLU A 217 2.55 16.95 11.89
N VAL A 218 2.80 15.88 12.63
CA VAL A 218 2.47 15.73 14.05
C VAL A 218 3.76 15.77 14.87
N ARG A 219 3.86 16.71 15.80
CA ARG A 219 5.01 16.85 16.72
C ARG A 219 4.59 16.65 18.16
N GLY A 220 5.55 16.38 19.05
CA GLY A 220 5.31 16.26 20.49
C GLY A 220 4.93 14.85 20.93
N LEU A 221 5.19 13.84 20.10
CA LEU A 221 4.89 12.45 20.40
C LEU A 221 5.81 11.89 21.48
N ALA A 222 7.06 12.33 21.55
CA ALA A 222 7.98 11.92 22.61
C ALA A 222 7.45 12.30 24.01
N ALA A 223 6.94 13.54 24.18
CA ALA A 223 6.35 13.97 25.45
C ALA A 223 5.05 13.23 25.78
N LEU A 224 4.23 12.94 24.76
CA LEU A 224 3.01 12.14 24.91
C LEU A 224 3.33 10.72 25.40
N ARG A 225 4.36 10.12 24.81
CA ARG A 225 4.85 8.78 25.14
C ARG A 225 5.44 8.69 26.56
N ASP A 226 6.32 9.62 26.90
CA ASP A 226 7.14 9.52 28.13
C ASP A 226 6.36 9.94 29.37
N HIS A 227 5.37 10.83 29.22
CA HIS A 227 4.68 11.47 30.35
C HIS A 227 3.16 11.45 30.25
N GLY A 228 2.58 10.87 29.19
CA GLY A 228 1.13 10.92 28.94
C GLY A 228 0.63 12.35 28.72
N ALA A 229 1.53 13.29 28.37
CA ALA A 229 1.24 14.71 28.36
C ALA A 229 1.14 15.22 26.91
N LEU A 230 0.05 15.90 26.57
CA LEU A 230 -0.15 16.55 25.26
C LEU A 230 0.70 17.84 25.10
N ARG A 231 1.80 17.97 25.84
CA ARG A 231 2.64 19.17 25.86
C ARG A 231 3.43 19.27 24.56
N GLY A 232 3.23 20.37 23.83
CA GLY A 232 3.89 20.58 22.55
C GLY A 232 3.31 19.74 21.42
N LEU A 233 2.18 19.04 21.65
CA LEU A 233 1.46 18.36 20.57
C LEU A 233 0.98 19.42 19.58
N SER A 234 1.40 19.30 18.33
CA SER A 234 0.93 20.17 17.25
C SER A 234 0.74 19.39 15.98
N ILE A 235 -0.36 19.67 15.28
CA ILE A 235 -0.68 19.10 13.98
C ILE A 235 -0.63 20.27 12.99
N ARG A 236 0.09 20.11 11.88
CA ARG A 236 0.15 21.10 10.80
C ARG A 236 -0.12 20.42 9.47
N ASP A 237 -0.96 21.03 8.65
CA ASP A 237 -1.05 20.66 7.24
C ASP A 237 0.26 21.04 6.54
N ARG A 238 0.88 20.07 5.86
CA ARG A 238 2.11 20.18 5.05
C ARG A 238 1.85 19.72 3.61
N SER A 239 0.61 19.79 3.14
CA SER A 239 0.22 19.35 1.79
C SER A 239 0.93 20.15 0.68
N GLU A 240 1.53 21.30 0.98
CA GLU A 240 2.42 22.00 0.04
C GLU A 240 3.65 21.16 -0.36
N LEU A 241 4.06 20.18 0.45
CA LEU A 241 5.15 19.25 0.11
C LEU A 241 4.76 18.25 -0.98
N LEU A 242 3.45 18.09 -1.23
CA LEU A 242 2.92 17.20 -2.27
C LEU A 242 2.82 17.90 -3.63
N ALA A 243 3.18 19.18 -3.73
CA ALA A 243 3.16 19.94 -4.99
C ALA A 243 3.87 19.25 -6.19
N PRO A 244 4.93 18.45 -5.99
CA PRO A 244 5.55 17.67 -7.08
C PRO A 244 4.74 16.47 -7.60
N MET A 245 3.76 15.98 -6.84
CA MET A 245 2.93 14.83 -7.23
C MET A 245 1.95 15.23 -8.34
N ARG A 246 1.54 14.26 -9.15
CA ARG A 246 0.51 14.49 -10.17
C ARG A 246 -0.87 14.53 -9.53
N PRO A 247 -1.85 15.23 -10.14
CA PRO A 247 -3.24 15.20 -9.67
C PRO A 247 -3.86 13.81 -9.62
N SER A 248 -3.39 12.88 -10.46
CA SER A 248 -3.84 11.50 -10.46
C SER A 248 -3.11 10.61 -9.46
N ASP A 249 -2.04 11.09 -8.81
CA ASP A 249 -1.34 10.25 -7.83
C ASP A 249 -2.13 10.15 -6.53
N ASP A 250 -2.10 8.96 -5.96
CA ASP A 250 -2.41 8.67 -4.57
C ASP A 250 -1.15 8.85 -3.69
N LEU A 251 -1.34 8.82 -2.37
CA LEU A 251 -0.24 8.78 -1.40
C LEU A 251 -0.44 7.60 -0.45
N SER A 252 -0.11 6.40 -0.93
CA SER A 252 -0.22 5.15 -0.16
C SER A 252 0.78 5.08 0.99
N SER A 253 1.96 5.69 0.87
CA SER A 253 2.94 5.72 1.97
C SER A 253 3.82 6.95 1.99
N VAL A 254 4.32 7.30 3.17
CA VAL A 254 5.34 8.34 3.37
C VAL A 254 6.42 7.83 4.30
N GLU A 255 7.69 8.03 3.93
CA GLU A 255 8.84 7.63 4.74
C GLU A 255 9.83 8.78 4.85
N PHE A 256 10.54 8.86 5.98
CA PHE A 256 11.58 9.87 6.20
C PHE A 256 12.98 9.25 6.10
N ASP A 257 13.84 9.76 5.21
CA ASP A 257 15.24 9.35 5.15
C ASP A 257 16.11 10.25 6.05
N PRO A 258 16.62 9.77 7.19
CA PRO A 258 17.42 10.58 8.10
C PRO A 258 18.78 11.01 7.52
N ARG A 259 19.26 10.38 6.44
CA ARG A 259 20.58 10.66 5.86
C ARG A 259 20.55 11.90 4.96
N SER A 260 19.52 12.01 4.14
CA SER A 260 19.26 13.17 3.28
C SER A 260 18.42 14.24 3.99
N GLY A 261 17.60 13.84 4.96
CA GLY A 261 16.58 14.70 5.57
C GLY A 261 15.35 14.89 4.69
N HIS A 262 15.19 14.08 3.63
CA HIS A 262 14.11 14.15 2.66
C HIS A 262 12.96 13.20 3.01
N LEU A 263 11.82 13.42 2.38
CA LEU A 263 10.68 12.51 2.38
C LEU A 263 10.71 11.63 1.13
N LEU A 264 10.28 10.39 1.30
CA LEU A 264 9.95 9.46 0.23
C LEU A 264 8.43 9.32 0.20
N LEU A 265 7.85 9.65 -0.95
CA LEU A 265 6.42 9.57 -1.19
C LEU A 265 6.17 8.36 -2.10
N LEU A 266 5.43 7.38 -1.61
CA LEU A 266 4.99 6.21 -2.38
C LEU A 266 3.59 6.49 -2.94
N SER A 267 3.43 6.19 -4.22
CA SER A 267 2.15 6.23 -4.93
C SER A 267 1.96 4.89 -5.64
N ASP A 268 0.89 4.19 -5.29
CA ASP A 268 0.48 2.97 -5.97
C ASP A 268 -0.05 3.29 -7.38
N GLU A 269 -1.03 4.20 -7.47
CA GLU A 269 -1.66 4.56 -8.74
C GLU A 269 -0.63 5.13 -9.73
N GLY A 270 0.25 5.99 -9.23
CA GLY A 270 1.36 6.58 -9.98
C GLY A 270 2.54 5.64 -10.19
N GLN A 271 2.52 4.44 -9.60
CA GLN A 271 3.57 3.41 -9.64
C GLN A 271 4.96 4.00 -9.45
N ARG A 272 5.19 4.74 -8.36
CA ARG A 272 6.48 5.39 -8.12
C ARG A 272 6.78 5.65 -6.65
N VAL A 273 8.08 5.74 -6.36
CA VAL A 273 8.61 6.39 -5.16
C VAL A 273 9.27 7.69 -5.58
N MET A 274 8.87 8.81 -4.98
CA MET A 274 9.44 10.13 -5.23
C MET A 274 10.18 10.64 -3.99
N GLU A 275 11.39 11.15 -4.18
CA GLU A 275 12.15 11.84 -3.15
C GLU A 275 11.89 13.35 -3.21
N VAL A 276 11.49 13.93 -2.08
CA VAL A 276 11.14 15.34 -1.96
C VAL A 276 11.83 15.96 -0.74
N THR A 277 12.43 17.13 -0.92
CA THR A 277 13.03 17.90 0.18
C THR A 277 11.97 18.39 1.19
N ARG A 278 12.39 18.86 2.37
CA ARG A 278 11.49 19.47 3.37
C ARG A 278 10.79 20.76 2.93
N ASP A 279 11.20 21.32 1.79
CA ASP A 279 10.64 22.51 1.17
C ASP A 279 9.74 22.18 -0.03
N GLY A 280 9.45 20.89 -0.28
CA GLY A 280 8.55 20.46 -1.36
C GLY A 280 9.22 20.43 -2.74
N VAL A 281 10.55 20.47 -2.80
CA VAL A 281 11.30 20.36 -4.07
C VAL A 281 11.56 18.89 -4.39
N ALA A 282 11.12 18.44 -5.56
CA ALA A 282 11.44 17.11 -6.08
C ALA A 282 12.93 16.93 -6.41
N VAL A 283 13.48 15.79 -5.98
CA VAL A 283 14.90 15.44 -6.08
C VAL A 283 15.13 14.33 -7.09
N SER A 284 14.52 13.16 -6.85
CA SER A 284 14.67 11.97 -7.67
C SER A 284 13.42 11.08 -7.59
N GLN A 285 13.31 10.09 -8.48
CA GLN A 285 12.22 9.12 -8.42
C GLN A 285 12.62 7.73 -8.94
N ARG A 286 11.91 6.71 -8.47
CA ARG A 286 11.97 5.32 -8.95
C ARG A 286 10.59 4.90 -9.46
N LEU A 287 10.48 4.55 -10.74
CA LEU A 287 9.23 4.03 -11.34
C LEU A 287 9.02 2.53 -11.04
N LEU A 288 7.99 2.20 -10.29
CA LEU A 288 7.69 0.83 -9.87
C LEU A 288 7.02 -0.01 -10.97
N ASP A 289 6.64 0.58 -12.10
CA ASP A 289 5.98 -0.08 -13.22
C ASP A 289 6.89 -0.91 -14.14
N GLY A 290 8.21 -0.88 -13.89
CA GLY A 290 9.21 -1.59 -14.70
C GLY A 290 9.62 -0.91 -15.99
N SER A 291 8.99 0.19 -16.41
CA SER A 291 9.19 0.84 -17.72
C SER A 291 10.63 1.26 -18.00
N ARG A 292 11.41 1.57 -16.96
CA ARG A 292 12.83 1.99 -17.05
C ARG A 292 13.84 0.93 -16.64
N THR A 293 13.41 -0.15 -15.98
CA THR A 293 14.33 -1.17 -15.44
C THR A 293 14.15 -2.54 -16.07
N GLY A 294 13.01 -2.82 -16.72
CA GLY A 294 12.66 -4.15 -17.21
C GLY A 294 12.24 -5.14 -16.11
N GLU A 295 12.07 -4.65 -14.87
CA GLU A 295 11.58 -5.41 -13.71
C GLU A 295 10.05 -5.54 -13.77
N PRO A 296 9.45 -6.55 -13.11
CA PRO A 296 7.99 -6.64 -13.02
C PRO A 296 7.39 -5.45 -12.25
N PRO A 297 6.19 -4.97 -12.63
CA PRO A 297 5.50 -3.92 -11.89
C PRO A 297 5.08 -4.39 -10.49
N LEU A 298 4.90 -3.43 -9.58
CA LEU A 298 4.27 -3.71 -8.29
C LEU A 298 2.75 -3.71 -8.47
N ALA A 299 2.08 -4.67 -7.83
CA ALA A 299 0.65 -4.89 -8.06
C ALA A 299 -0.24 -3.87 -7.35
N GLN A 300 0.16 -3.51 -6.13
CA GLN A 300 -0.55 -2.62 -5.22
C GLN A 300 0.42 -2.25 -4.09
N ALA A 301 1.20 -1.18 -4.23
CA ALA A 301 2.28 -0.83 -3.32
C ALA A 301 1.78 0.03 -2.14
N GLU A 302 1.80 -0.54 -0.93
CA GLU A 302 1.14 0.08 0.25
C GLU A 302 2.12 0.60 1.31
N GLY A 303 3.35 0.10 1.34
CA GLY A 303 4.29 0.48 2.39
C GLY A 303 5.71 0.62 1.88
N ALA A 304 6.42 1.63 2.35
CA ALA A 304 7.83 1.84 2.06
C ALA A 304 8.62 2.11 3.34
N ALA A 305 9.86 1.62 3.38
CA ALA A 305 10.80 1.89 4.47
C ALA A 305 12.22 2.05 3.93
N ILE A 306 13.06 2.85 4.59
CA ILE A 306 14.47 3.01 4.20
C ILE A 306 15.41 2.77 5.39
N ASP A 307 16.41 1.91 5.21
CA ASP A 307 17.40 1.67 6.26
C ASP A 307 18.52 2.74 6.29
N GLY A 308 19.35 2.67 7.33
CA GLY A 308 20.51 3.55 7.49
C GLY A 308 21.61 3.38 6.42
N HIS A 309 21.49 2.40 5.53
CA HIS A 309 22.37 2.23 4.37
C HIS A 309 21.75 2.76 3.08
N GLY A 310 20.49 3.20 3.12
CA GLY A 310 19.74 3.63 1.95
C GLY A 310 19.15 2.51 1.13
N THR A 311 19.06 1.30 1.69
CA THR A 311 18.27 0.24 1.09
C THR A 311 16.80 0.62 1.24
N LEU A 312 16.10 0.69 0.10
CA LEU A 312 14.66 0.94 0.06
C LEU A 312 13.93 -0.40 0.07
N TYR A 313 12.96 -0.53 0.95
CA TYR A 313 12.08 -1.68 1.05
C TYR A 313 10.69 -1.24 0.69
N VAL A 314 9.99 -2.08 -0.07
CA VAL A 314 8.59 -1.83 -0.45
C VAL A 314 7.80 -3.11 -0.21
N VAL A 315 6.59 -2.95 0.29
CA VAL A 315 5.61 -4.04 0.37
C VAL A 315 4.46 -3.77 -0.58
N SER A 316 3.87 -4.85 -1.08
CA SER A 316 2.72 -4.79 -1.97
C SER A 316 1.71 -5.85 -1.59
N GLU A 317 0.43 -5.51 -1.65
CA GLU A 317 -0.64 -6.46 -1.39
C GLU A 317 -0.63 -7.64 -2.38
N PRO A 318 -1.12 -8.82 -1.93
CA PRO A 318 -1.55 -9.11 -0.56
C PRO A 318 -0.40 -9.44 0.40
N ASP A 319 0.80 -9.78 -0.11
CA ASP A 319 1.85 -10.45 0.67
C ASP A 319 3.28 -10.33 0.12
N ARG A 320 3.55 -9.35 -0.73
CA ARG A 320 4.81 -9.25 -1.49
C ARG A 320 5.79 -8.27 -0.85
N PHE A 321 7.05 -8.68 -0.83
CA PHE A 321 8.18 -7.92 -0.32
C PHE A 321 9.21 -7.68 -1.42
N TYR A 322 9.70 -6.44 -1.48
CA TYR A 322 10.69 -5.99 -2.44
C TYR A 322 11.81 -5.28 -1.71
N ARG A 323 13.02 -5.42 -2.24
CA ARG A 323 14.20 -4.71 -1.76
C ARG A 323 14.91 -4.09 -2.96
N LEU A 324 15.16 -2.79 -2.85
CA LEU A 324 15.78 -1.97 -3.87
C LEU A 324 17.06 -1.36 -3.33
N ARG A 325 18.13 -1.44 -4.12
CA ARG A 325 19.45 -0.91 -3.79
C ARG A 325 19.99 -0.06 -4.93
N PRO A 326 20.81 0.96 -4.65
CA PRO A 326 21.50 1.71 -5.70
C PRO A 326 22.36 0.75 -6.54
N ALA A 327 22.31 0.88 -7.86
CA ALA A 327 23.12 0.07 -8.76
C ALA A 327 24.62 0.31 -8.50
N GLY A 328 25.34 -0.75 -8.10
CA GLY A 328 26.78 -0.70 -7.82
C GLY A 328 27.18 -0.58 -6.35
N GLY A 329 26.22 -0.69 -5.41
CA GLY A 329 26.45 -0.84 -3.97
C GLY A 329 26.57 -2.28 -3.51
#